data_AF-A0A669EST9-F1
#
_entry.id   AF-A0A669EST9-F1
#
_cell.length_a   1.000
_cell.length_b   1.000
_cell.length_c   1.000
_cell.angle_alpha   90.00
_cell.angle_beta   90.00
_cell.angle_gamma   90.00
#
_symmetry.space_group_name_H-M   'P 1'
#
loop_
_entity.id
_entity.type
_entity.pdbx_description
1 polymer ?
#
loop_
_entity_poly.entity_id
_entity_poly.type
_entity_poly.pdbx_seq_one_letter_code
_entity_poly.pdbx_strand_id
1 'polypeptide(L)'
;MNALMRRCFWRRVVTWRGLHVGAPLTTFDVRKVELTPLEQRKLTFDSHAMVTELQSSGFEKSQAELIVSALVTLATANMDVVYKDMVTKSHQEIALQQIMAHLDSIRKDMVILEKSEFANLRSENTKMKRDLEQLQNRLKEESKKILAETKLDINLERSRISDMFTEQEKKLMEATSDFHHKRAELENDNMEINRKLDLQVASLKTLLESLKLETIRYLAGEAGGRAFDLKRFCDGDEDEHFSLADADTVLLRVSKTFCFCPQKNTSFLICVDSRGRCSIQSAGVLVQ
;
A
#
# COMPACT_ATOMS: atom_id res chain seq x y z
N MET A 1 -8.85 13.47 -0.81
CA MET A 1 -9.41 13.76 -2.16
C MET A 1 -8.26 14.09 -3.10
N ASN A 2 -8.16 13.34 -4.20
CA ASN A 2 -7.44 13.60 -5.45
C ASN A 2 -5.94 13.91 -5.41
N ALA A 3 -5.12 12.99 -5.94
CA ALA A 3 -4.40 13.21 -7.21
C ALA A 3 -3.54 11.98 -7.59
N LEU A 4 -3.51 11.69 -8.90
CA LEU A 4 -2.49 10.90 -9.62
C LEU A 4 -2.56 9.36 -9.55
N MET A 5 -3.64 8.81 -10.09
CA MET A 5 -3.63 7.52 -10.78
C MET A 5 -3.78 7.78 -12.29
N ARG A 6 -2.66 7.90 -13.02
CA ARG A 6 -2.66 7.79 -14.49
C ARG A 6 -1.71 6.69 -14.93
N ARG A 7 -2.36 5.54 -15.11
CA ARG A 7 -1.99 4.33 -15.87
C ARG A 7 -0.89 4.58 -16.92
N CYS A 8 0.31 4.07 -16.68
CA CYS A 8 1.29 3.80 -17.73
C CYS A 8 0.97 2.44 -18.35
N PHE A 9 0.15 2.43 -19.39
CA PHE A 9 -0.09 1.25 -20.21
C PHE A 9 1.07 1.12 -21.21
N TRP A 10 2.17 0.49 -20.78
CA TRP A 10 3.23 0.10 -21.71
C TRP A 10 2.75 -1.10 -22.53
N ARG A 11 2.10 -0.82 -23.66
CA ARG A 11 1.90 -1.79 -24.74
C ARG A 11 3.29 -2.11 -25.29
N ARG A 12 3.92 -3.15 -24.73
CA ARG A 12 5.13 -3.75 -25.30
C ARG A 12 4.71 -4.44 -26.59
N VAL A 13 4.78 -3.73 -27.70
CA VAL A 13 4.76 -4.34 -29.04
C VAL A 13 6.03 -5.17 -29.11
N VAL A 14 5.90 -6.46 -28.82
CA VAL A 14 6.93 -7.45 -29.11
C VAL A 14 6.91 -7.61 -30.62
N THR A 15 7.73 -6.82 -31.31
CA THR A 15 8.12 -7.12 -32.68
C THR A 15 8.98 -8.38 -32.62
N TRP A 16 8.32 -9.53 -32.78
CA TRP A 16 8.98 -10.73 -33.26
C TRP A 16 9.49 -10.42 -34.67
N ARG A 17 10.68 -9.81 -34.74
CA ARG A 17 11.48 -9.82 -35.96
C ARG A 17 11.90 -11.27 -36.14
N GLY A 18 11.08 -12.02 -36.88
CA GLY A 18 11.50 -13.29 -37.43
C GLY A 18 12.80 -13.05 -38.18
N LEU A 19 13.85 -13.77 -37.81
CA LEU A 19 15.03 -13.96 -38.65
C LEU A 19 14.59 -14.75 -39.89
N HIS A 20 13.90 -14.09 -40.81
CA HIS A 20 13.95 -14.48 -42.20
C HIS A 20 15.30 -13.99 -42.72
N VAL A 21 16.33 -14.79 -42.50
CA VAL A 21 17.50 -14.79 -43.38
C VAL A 21 16.99 -15.41 -44.69
N GLY A 22 16.27 -14.61 -45.47
CA GLY A 22 16.10 -14.87 -46.89
C GLY A 22 17.46 -14.68 -47.52
N ALA A 23 18.26 -15.74 -47.56
CA ALA A 23 19.46 -15.77 -48.37
C ALA A 23 19.05 -15.31 -49.79
N PRO A 24 19.81 -14.41 -50.43
CA PRO A 24 19.62 -14.17 -51.85
C PRO A 24 19.73 -15.55 -52.51
N LEU A 25 18.70 -15.95 -53.25
CA LEU A 25 18.79 -17.09 -54.14
C LEU A 25 19.92 -16.74 -55.10
N THR A 26 21.14 -17.20 -54.80
CA THR A 26 22.29 -17.01 -55.66
C THR A 26 21.92 -17.67 -56.96
N THR A 27 21.60 -16.84 -57.95
CA THR A 27 21.41 -17.25 -59.32
C THR A 27 22.67 -17.99 -59.69
N PHE A 28 22.59 -19.32 -59.74
CA PHE A 28 23.66 -20.14 -60.26
C PHE A 28 23.89 -19.64 -61.68
N ASP A 29 24.99 -18.93 -61.88
CA ASP A 29 25.40 -18.40 -63.17
C ASP A 29 25.84 -19.60 -64.00
N VAL A 30 24.84 -20.26 -64.62
CA VAL A 30 25.07 -21.31 -65.59
C VAL A 30 25.70 -20.64 -66.79
N ARG A 31 27.03 -20.50 -66.77
CA ARG A 31 27.80 -20.02 -67.91
C ARG A 31 27.44 -20.93 -69.08
N LYS A 32 26.70 -20.38 -70.04
CA LYS A 32 26.31 -21.06 -71.26
C LYS A 32 27.60 -21.26 -72.06
N VAL A 33 28.14 -22.47 -72.00
CA VAL A 33 29.37 -22.81 -72.72
C VAL A 33 28.99 -23.00 -74.19
N GLU A 34 29.21 -21.98 -75.01
CA GLU A 34 29.22 -22.16 -76.46
C GLU A 34 30.55 -22.84 -76.84
N LEU A 35 30.48 -24.15 -77.03
CA LEU A 35 31.59 -24.91 -77.58
C LEU A 35 31.54 -24.80 -79.09
N THR A 36 32.71 -24.52 -79.68
CA THR A 36 32.96 -24.44 -81.11
C THR A 36 32.34 -25.62 -81.87
N PRO A 37 31.85 -25.41 -83.11
CA PRO A 37 31.32 -26.50 -83.92
C PRO A 37 32.42 -27.55 -84.12
N LEU A 38 32.14 -28.79 -83.74
CA LEU A 38 33.05 -29.91 -83.96
C LEU A 38 33.22 -30.14 -85.47
N GLU A 39 34.32 -29.65 -86.02
CA GLU A 39 34.77 -29.89 -87.40
C GLU A 39 35.07 -31.38 -87.70
N GLN A 40 35.00 -32.25 -86.68
CA GLN A 40 35.28 -33.69 -86.78
C GLN A 40 34.07 -34.54 -87.24
N ARG A 41 32.95 -33.92 -87.64
CA ARG A 41 31.72 -34.61 -88.09
C ARG A 41 31.79 -35.07 -89.56
N LYS A 42 32.90 -35.65 -90.00
CA LYS A 42 32.96 -36.29 -91.33
C LYS A 42 32.56 -37.76 -91.20
N LEU A 43 31.36 -38.08 -91.64
CA LEU A 43 30.96 -39.46 -91.93
C LEU A 43 31.94 -40.01 -92.97
N THR A 44 32.77 -40.97 -92.60
CA THR A 44 33.63 -41.68 -93.54
C THR A 44 32.76 -42.69 -94.29
N PHE A 45 32.02 -42.20 -95.27
CA PHE A 45 31.25 -43.04 -96.17
C PHE A 45 32.04 -43.22 -97.46
N ASP A 46 32.43 -44.46 -97.76
CA ASP A 46 33.13 -44.78 -99.01
C ASP A 46 32.11 -44.94 -100.14
N SER A 47 31.77 -43.81 -100.77
CA SER A 47 30.85 -43.79 -101.90
C SER A 47 31.36 -44.59 -103.09
N HIS A 48 32.68 -44.69 -103.28
CA HIS A 48 33.25 -45.33 -104.47
C HIS A 48 33.18 -46.85 -104.38
N ALA A 49 33.53 -47.43 -103.22
CA ALA A 49 33.41 -48.87 -103.00
C ALA A 49 31.96 -49.33 -103.17
N MET A 50 31.00 -48.56 -102.64
CA MET A 50 29.58 -48.92 -102.70
C MET A 50 28.97 -48.80 -104.10
N VAL A 51 29.39 -47.80 -104.89
CA VAL A 51 28.99 -47.72 -106.32
C VAL A 51 29.55 -48.91 -107.10
N THR A 52 30.79 -49.32 -106.81
CA THR A 52 31.43 -50.46 -107.49
C THR A 52 30.72 -51.78 -107.19
N GLU A 53 30.26 -51.97 -105.96
CA GLU A 53 29.49 -53.15 -105.53
C GLU A 53 28.08 -53.20 -106.14
N LEU A 54 27.42 -52.05 -106.29
CA LEU A 54 26.12 -51.98 -106.95
C LEU A 54 26.24 -52.25 -108.45
N GLN A 55 27.30 -51.78 -109.09
CA GLN A 55 27.58 -52.08 -110.50
C GLN A 55 27.84 -53.57 -110.73
N SER A 56 28.60 -54.23 -109.86
CA SER A 56 28.84 -55.68 -109.96
C SER A 56 27.57 -56.51 -109.72
N SER A 57 26.59 -55.94 -109.02
CA SER A 57 25.27 -56.52 -108.77
C SER A 57 24.26 -56.28 -109.91
N GLY A 58 24.68 -55.65 -111.02
CA GLY A 58 23.86 -55.48 -112.22
C GLY A 58 23.13 -54.13 -112.36
N PHE A 59 23.44 -53.14 -111.52
CA PHE A 59 22.89 -51.78 -111.65
C PHE A 59 23.68 -50.94 -112.65
N GLU A 60 22.98 -50.08 -113.39
CA GLU A 60 23.64 -49.07 -114.24
C GLU A 60 24.40 -48.06 -113.37
N LYS A 61 25.54 -47.57 -113.86
CA LYS A 61 26.39 -46.60 -113.13
C LYS A 61 25.60 -45.38 -112.63
N SER A 62 24.73 -44.84 -113.48
CA SER A 62 23.87 -43.69 -113.16
C SER A 62 22.90 -43.98 -112.01
N GLN A 63 22.34 -45.19 -111.97
CA GLN A 63 21.41 -45.65 -110.92
C GLN A 63 22.15 -45.92 -109.61
N ALA A 64 23.32 -46.57 -109.67
CA ALA A 64 24.16 -46.82 -108.50
C ALA A 64 24.63 -45.53 -107.82
N GLU A 65 25.07 -44.53 -108.61
CA GLU A 65 25.47 -43.21 -108.10
C GLU A 65 24.30 -42.46 -107.44
N LEU A 66 23.10 -42.54 -108.00
CA LEU A 66 21.91 -41.87 -107.47
C LEU A 66 21.46 -42.49 -106.13
N ILE A 67 21.47 -43.82 -106.02
CA ILE A 67 21.16 -44.54 -104.78
C ILE A 67 22.18 -44.19 -103.69
N VAL A 68 23.47 -44.22 -104.04
CA VAL A 68 24.55 -43.91 -103.09
C VAL A 68 24.49 -42.45 -102.65
N SER A 69 24.20 -41.51 -103.56
CA SER A 69 24.01 -40.08 -103.23
C SER A 69 22.83 -39.86 -102.27
N ALA A 70 21.70 -40.53 -102.50
CA ALA A 70 20.55 -40.46 -101.60
C ALA A 70 20.88 -41.02 -100.21
N LEU A 71 21.64 -42.12 -100.14
CA LEU A 71 22.08 -42.73 -98.88
C LEU A 71 23.07 -41.85 -98.12
N VAL A 72 24.03 -41.23 -98.80
CA VAL A 72 24.96 -40.27 -98.18
C VAL A 72 24.19 -39.08 -97.63
N THR A 73 23.22 -38.55 -98.38
CA THR A 73 22.40 -37.40 -97.96
C THR A 73 21.57 -37.74 -96.72
N LEU A 74 20.88 -38.89 -96.73
CA LEU A 74 20.09 -39.36 -95.58
C LEU A 74 20.95 -39.69 -94.36
N ALA A 75 22.10 -40.35 -94.56
CA ALA A 75 23.01 -40.68 -93.48
C ALA A 75 23.62 -39.41 -92.85
N THR A 76 23.95 -38.41 -93.65
CA THR A 76 24.46 -37.12 -93.16
C THR A 76 23.38 -36.37 -92.38
N ALA A 77 22.15 -36.28 -92.91
CA ALA A 77 21.03 -35.64 -92.22
C ALA A 77 20.66 -36.34 -90.90
N ASN A 78 20.64 -37.68 -90.86
CA ASN A 78 20.37 -38.43 -89.64
C ASN A 78 21.47 -38.25 -88.59
N MET A 79 22.73 -38.19 -89.01
CA MET A 79 23.85 -37.95 -88.10
C MET A 79 23.78 -36.57 -87.46
N ASP A 80 23.41 -35.52 -88.22
CA ASP A 80 23.26 -34.17 -87.66
C ASP A 80 22.18 -34.10 -86.57
N VAL A 81 21.07 -34.84 -86.72
CA VAL A 81 20.03 -34.95 -85.69
C VAL A 81 20.55 -35.68 -84.46
N VAL A 82 21.18 -36.85 -84.65
CA VAL A 82 21.72 -37.64 -83.52
C VAL A 82 22.79 -36.86 -82.76
N TYR A 83 23.71 -36.17 -83.43
CA TYR A 83 24.76 -35.39 -82.77
C TYR A 83 24.26 -34.13 -82.07
N LYS A 84 23.07 -33.63 -82.41
CA LYS A 84 22.45 -32.49 -81.71
C LYS A 84 21.92 -32.89 -80.32
N ASP A 85 21.40 -34.11 -80.21
CA ASP A 85 20.82 -34.62 -78.95
C ASP A 85 21.83 -35.40 -78.11
N MET A 86 22.96 -35.82 -78.70
CA MET A 86 24.02 -36.54 -78.00
C MET A 86 24.97 -35.59 -77.26
N VAL A 87 25.42 -36.05 -76.09
CA VAL A 87 26.40 -35.34 -75.27
C VAL A 87 27.80 -35.89 -75.55
N THR A 88 28.75 -35.00 -75.87
CA THR A 88 30.15 -35.38 -76.08
C THR A 88 30.88 -35.54 -74.74
N LYS A 89 31.96 -36.34 -74.74
CA LYS A 89 32.83 -36.49 -73.55
C LYS A 89 33.38 -35.14 -73.07
N SER A 90 33.73 -34.24 -74.00
CA SER A 90 34.18 -32.89 -73.66
C SER A 90 33.10 -32.06 -72.95
N HIS A 91 31.84 -32.16 -73.37
CA HIS A 91 30.73 -31.50 -72.72
C HIS A 91 30.50 -32.04 -71.29
N GLN A 92 30.60 -33.36 -71.13
CA GLN A 92 30.51 -34.01 -69.82
C GLN A 92 31.64 -33.58 -68.87
N GLU A 93 32.88 -33.49 -69.36
CA GLU A 93 34.02 -33.07 -68.54
C GLU A 93 33.90 -31.64 -68.04
N ILE A 94 33.46 -30.72 -68.92
CA ILE A 94 33.23 -29.32 -68.54
C ILE A 94 32.11 -29.19 -67.50
N ALA A 95 30.99 -29.91 -67.70
CA ALA A 95 29.90 -29.94 -66.73
C ALA A 95 30.37 -30.49 -65.36
N LEU A 96 31.19 -31.54 -65.36
CA LEU A 96 31.78 -32.07 -64.12
C LEU A 96 32.70 -31.06 -63.44
N GLN A 97 33.56 -30.36 -64.19
CA GLN A 97 34.44 -29.33 -63.62
C GLN A 97 33.63 -28.18 -63.00
N GLN A 98 32.52 -27.77 -63.62
CA GLN A 98 31.62 -26.77 -63.05
C GLN A 98 30.98 -27.26 -61.74
N ILE A 99 30.44 -28.48 -61.74
CA ILE A 99 29.86 -29.09 -60.53
C ILE A 99 30.90 -29.16 -59.40
N MET A 100 32.12 -29.60 -59.71
CA MET A 100 33.21 -29.66 -58.73
C MET A 100 33.56 -28.29 -58.17
N ALA A 101 33.67 -27.27 -59.02
CA ALA A 101 33.93 -25.90 -58.58
C ALA A 101 32.82 -25.36 -57.66
N HIS A 102 31.55 -25.67 -57.96
CA HIS A 102 30.42 -25.31 -57.10
C HIS A 102 30.47 -26.04 -55.75
N LEU A 103 30.76 -27.34 -55.74
CA LEU A 103 30.93 -28.11 -54.50
C LEU A 103 32.07 -27.56 -53.64
N ASP A 104 33.18 -27.14 -54.25
CA ASP A 104 34.29 -26.52 -53.55
C ASP A 104 33.94 -25.15 -52.98
N SER A 105 33.12 -24.36 -53.68
CA SER A 105 32.58 -23.11 -53.13
C SER A 105 31.70 -23.36 -51.90
N ILE A 106 30.75 -24.30 -52.01
CA ILE A 106 29.85 -24.67 -50.90
C ILE A 106 30.66 -25.16 -49.70
N ARG A 107 31.71 -25.96 -49.93
CA ARG A 107 32.59 -26.44 -48.86
C ARG A 107 33.32 -25.28 -48.17
N LYS A 108 33.79 -24.27 -48.91
CA LYS A 108 34.42 -23.07 -48.33
C LYS A 108 33.43 -22.30 -47.49
N ASP A 109 32.21 -22.07 -47.99
CA ASP A 109 31.17 -21.34 -47.26
C ASP A 109 30.79 -22.07 -45.97
N MET A 110 30.65 -23.39 -46.00
CA MET A 110 30.41 -24.21 -44.82
C MET A 110 31.52 -24.03 -43.76
N VAL A 111 32.79 -24.11 -44.16
CA VAL A 111 33.93 -23.93 -43.25
C VAL A 111 33.99 -22.51 -42.69
N ILE A 112 33.65 -21.49 -43.48
CA ILE A 112 33.59 -20.10 -43.02
C ILE A 112 32.50 -19.95 -41.96
N LEU A 113 31.29 -20.45 -42.22
CA LEU A 113 30.18 -20.41 -41.26
C LEU A 113 30.55 -21.12 -39.95
N GLU A 114 31.10 -22.35 -40.04
CA GLU A 114 31.54 -23.14 -38.88
C GLU A 114 32.61 -22.45 -38.04
N LYS A 115 33.57 -21.77 -38.68
CA LYS A 115 34.70 -21.15 -37.98
C LYS A 115 34.42 -19.74 -37.50
N SER A 116 33.72 -18.90 -38.26
CA SER A 116 33.52 -17.50 -37.90
C SER A 116 32.26 -17.30 -37.09
N GLU A 117 31.11 -17.72 -37.61
CA GLU A 117 29.81 -17.38 -37.01
C GLU A 117 29.56 -18.18 -35.74
N PHE A 118 29.83 -19.49 -35.75
CA PHE A 118 29.66 -20.31 -34.54
C PHE A 118 30.66 -19.95 -33.44
N ALA A 119 31.90 -19.58 -33.79
CA ALA A 119 32.87 -19.12 -32.80
C ALA A 119 32.44 -17.78 -32.18
N ASN A 120 31.97 -16.85 -33.02
CA ASN A 120 31.43 -15.57 -32.57
C ASN A 120 30.23 -15.76 -31.63
N LEU A 121 29.24 -16.56 -32.04
CA LEU A 121 28.05 -16.86 -31.24
C LEU A 121 28.40 -17.53 -29.91
N ARG A 122 29.36 -18.48 -29.89
CA ARG A 122 29.84 -19.08 -28.64
C ARG A 122 30.51 -18.04 -27.75
N SER A 123 31.38 -17.19 -28.32
CA SER A 123 32.05 -16.14 -27.56
C SER A 123 31.05 -15.14 -26.95
N GLU A 124 30.05 -14.73 -27.73
CA GLU A 124 29.01 -13.82 -27.30
C GLU A 124 28.10 -14.46 -26.25
N ASN A 125 27.74 -15.73 -26.40
CA ASN A 125 26.97 -16.47 -25.40
C ASN A 125 27.73 -16.58 -24.07
N THR A 126 29.03 -16.89 -24.10
CA THR A 126 29.85 -16.92 -22.87
C THR A 126 30.02 -15.55 -22.24
N LYS A 127 30.10 -14.47 -23.04
CA LYS A 127 30.13 -13.09 -22.55
C LYS A 127 28.81 -12.73 -21.86
N MET A 128 27.67 -12.99 -22.52
CA MET A 128 26.35 -12.74 -21.94
C MET A 128 26.14 -13.49 -20.63
N LYS A 129 26.61 -14.74 -20.52
CA LYS A 129 26.57 -15.51 -19.26
C LYS A 129 27.37 -14.84 -18.14
N ARG A 130 28.60 -14.40 -18.43
CA ARG A 130 29.45 -13.69 -17.47
C ARG A 130 28.82 -12.37 -17.01
N ASP A 131 28.26 -11.59 -17.94
CA ASP A 131 27.61 -10.32 -17.63
C ASP A 131 26.36 -10.55 -16.76
N LEU A 132 25.60 -11.61 -17.04
CA LEU A 132 24.43 -12.01 -16.24
C LEU A 132 24.84 -12.40 -14.81
N GLU A 133 25.87 -13.23 -14.65
CA GLU A 133 26.41 -13.63 -13.34
C GLU A 133 26.91 -12.41 -12.55
N GLN A 134 27.60 -11.48 -13.21
CA GLN A 134 28.06 -10.24 -12.60
C GLN A 134 26.89 -9.37 -12.12
N LEU A 135 25.85 -9.20 -12.94
CA LEU A 135 24.65 -8.45 -12.57
C LEU A 135 23.89 -9.11 -11.41
N GLN A 136 23.79 -10.44 -11.41
CA GLN A 136 23.18 -11.18 -10.30
C GLN A 136 23.94 -10.99 -8.99
N ASN A 137 25.28 -11.03 -9.03
CA ASN A 137 26.11 -10.82 -7.83
C ASN A 137 25.97 -9.39 -7.31
N ARG A 138 26.04 -8.39 -8.20
CA ARG A 138 25.81 -6.97 -7.83
C ARG A 138 24.44 -6.76 -7.22
N LEU A 139 23.38 -7.35 -7.79
CA LEU A 139 22.03 -7.23 -7.24
C LEU A 139 21.92 -7.86 -5.85
N LYS A 140 22.54 -9.02 -5.63
CA LYS A 140 22.56 -9.67 -4.31
C LYS A 140 23.32 -8.84 -3.28
N GLU A 141 24.43 -8.23 -3.66
CA GLU A 141 25.22 -7.36 -2.79
C GLU A 141 24.45 -6.09 -2.42
N GLU A 142 23.89 -5.39 -3.40
CA GLU A 142 23.07 -4.19 -3.16
C GLU A 142 21.82 -4.51 -2.33
N SER A 143 21.16 -5.64 -2.57
CA SER A 143 20.02 -6.07 -1.76
C SER A 143 20.41 -6.33 -0.29
N LYS A 144 21.55 -6.98 -0.06
CA LYS A 144 22.07 -7.18 1.30
C LYS A 144 22.44 -5.87 1.98
N LYS A 145 23.05 -4.95 1.22
CA LYS A 145 23.43 -3.62 1.70
C LYS A 145 22.19 -2.83 2.12
N ILE A 146 21.18 -2.74 1.26
CA ILE A 146 19.90 -2.07 1.56
C ILE A 146 19.23 -2.69 2.80
N LEU A 147 19.24 -4.02 2.93
CA LEU A 147 18.68 -4.69 4.10
C LEU A 147 19.43 -4.32 5.39
N ALA A 148 20.76 -4.28 5.34
CA ALA A 148 21.58 -3.88 6.49
C ALA A 148 21.37 -2.41 6.85
N GLU A 149 21.34 -1.51 5.86
CA GLU A 149 21.05 -0.08 6.03
C GLU A 149 19.67 0.13 6.64
N THR A 150 18.63 -0.49 6.07
CA THR A 150 17.25 -0.37 6.58
C THR A 150 17.13 -0.91 8.00
N LYS A 151 17.81 -2.01 8.34
CA LYS A 151 17.83 -2.54 9.70
C LYS A 151 18.51 -1.57 10.67
N LEU A 152 19.60 -0.93 10.25
CA LEU A 152 20.27 0.09 11.05
C LEU A 152 19.35 1.29 11.28
N ASP A 153 18.70 1.80 10.24
CA ASP A 153 17.77 2.93 10.33
C ASP A 153 16.62 2.64 11.30
N ILE A 154 16.00 1.47 11.19
CA ILE A 154 14.92 1.04 12.11
C ILE A 154 15.43 0.96 13.55
N ASN A 155 16.66 0.48 13.77
CA ASN A 155 17.23 0.38 15.11
C ASN A 155 17.53 1.76 15.71
N LEU A 156 18.08 2.68 14.89
CA LEU A 156 18.34 4.05 15.32
C LEU A 156 17.04 4.78 15.66
N GLU A 157 16.01 4.64 14.81
CA GLU A 157 14.71 5.26 15.06
C GLU A 157 14.01 4.65 16.27
N ARG A 158 14.13 3.33 16.47
CA ARG A 158 13.64 2.66 17.69
C ARG A 158 14.33 3.21 18.94
N SER A 159 15.65 3.39 18.93
CA SER A 159 16.38 4.00 20.04
C SER A 159 15.88 5.42 20.31
N ARG A 160 15.74 6.23 19.26
CA ARG A 160 15.25 7.61 19.35
C ARG A 160 13.86 7.69 19.97
N ILE A 161 12.93 6.83 19.51
CA ILE A 161 11.57 6.76 20.06
C ILE A 161 11.62 6.33 21.53
N SER A 162 12.45 5.35 21.88
CA SER A 162 12.62 4.91 23.28
C SER A 162 13.12 6.06 24.16
N ASP A 163 14.15 6.79 23.74
CA ASP A 163 14.70 7.91 24.50
C ASP A 163 13.64 9.01 24.69
N MET A 164 12.92 9.36 23.62
CA MET A 164 11.81 10.32 23.70
C MET A 164 10.70 9.86 24.64
N PHE A 165 10.36 8.57 24.63
CA PHE A 165 9.35 8.00 25.51
C PHE A 165 9.79 8.09 26.98
N THR A 166 11.04 7.72 27.30
CA THR A 166 11.56 7.82 28.67
C THR A 166 11.61 9.27 29.18
N GLU A 167 11.94 10.22 28.32
CA GLU A 167 11.92 11.65 28.65
C GLU A 167 10.48 12.15 28.90
N GLN A 168 9.51 11.68 28.12
CA GLN A 168 8.10 12.00 28.35
C GLN A 168 7.58 11.38 29.65
N GLU A 169 7.95 10.13 29.94
CA GLU A 169 7.60 9.45 31.19
C GLU A 169 8.16 10.20 32.40
N LYS A 170 9.41 10.66 32.32
CA LYS A 170 10.02 11.49 33.37
C LYS A 170 9.25 12.80 33.59
N LYS A 171 8.94 13.54 32.52
CA LYS A 171 8.14 14.78 32.62
C LYS A 171 6.75 14.53 33.21
N LEU A 172 6.13 13.41 32.86
CA LEU A 172 4.83 13.02 33.40
C LEU A 172 4.93 12.71 34.90
N MET A 173 6.00 12.02 35.32
CA MET A 173 6.27 11.75 36.73
C MET A 173 6.51 13.04 37.53
N GLU A 174 7.31 13.97 37.01
CA GLU A 174 7.54 15.30 37.61
C GLU A 174 6.23 16.08 37.74
N ALA A 175 5.45 16.20 36.66
CA ALA A 175 4.16 16.90 36.68
C ALA A 175 3.15 16.24 37.63
N THR A 176 3.16 14.91 37.73
CA THR A 176 2.32 14.16 38.68
C THR A 176 2.73 14.43 40.12
N SER A 177 4.03 14.47 40.41
CA SER A 177 4.57 14.82 41.73
C SER A 177 4.19 16.26 42.10
N ASP A 178 4.38 17.22 41.20
CA ASP A 178 4.01 18.62 41.41
C ASP A 178 2.50 18.78 41.64
N PHE A 179 1.68 18.05 40.88
CA PHE A 179 0.24 18.02 41.08
C PHE A 179 -0.13 17.50 42.47
N HIS A 180 0.49 16.40 42.91
CA HIS A 180 0.26 15.87 44.26
C HIS A 180 0.71 16.84 45.36
N HIS A 181 1.84 17.50 45.18
CA HIS A 181 2.33 18.51 46.12
C HIS A 181 1.34 19.67 46.25
N LYS A 182 0.93 20.28 45.13
CA LYS A 182 -0.07 21.36 45.13
C LYS A 182 -1.41 20.92 45.69
N ARG A 183 -1.83 19.67 45.44
CA ARG A 183 -3.04 19.11 46.03
C ARG A 183 -2.94 19.04 47.55
N ALA A 184 -1.80 18.62 48.09
CA ALA A 184 -1.57 18.57 49.53
C ALA A 184 -1.52 19.97 50.16
N GLU A 185 -0.90 20.96 49.49
CA GLU A 185 -0.94 22.36 49.91
C GLU A 185 -2.39 22.87 49.99
N LEU A 186 -3.18 22.68 48.94
CA LEU A 186 -4.60 23.07 48.92
C LEU A 186 -5.42 22.35 50.01
N GLU A 187 -5.12 21.09 50.32
CA GLU A 187 -5.78 20.34 51.39
C GLU A 187 -5.44 20.92 52.76
N ASN A 188 -4.17 21.27 52.99
CA ASN A 188 -3.74 21.94 54.22
C ASN A 188 -4.39 23.32 54.39
N ASP A 189 -4.42 24.14 53.33
CA ASP A 189 -5.07 25.45 53.35
C ASP A 189 -6.57 25.33 53.65
N ASN A 190 -7.25 24.35 53.04
CA ASN A 190 -8.66 24.06 53.32
C ASN A 190 -8.86 23.64 54.78
N MET A 191 -7.99 22.80 55.34
CA MET A 191 -8.05 22.42 56.75
C MET A 191 -7.86 23.64 57.67
N GLU A 192 -6.94 24.55 57.36
CA GLU A 192 -6.73 25.77 58.14
C GLU A 192 -7.93 26.71 58.08
N ILE A 193 -8.52 26.91 56.89
CA ILE A 193 -9.72 27.73 56.71
C ILE A 193 -10.90 27.13 57.49
N ASN A 194 -11.13 25.82 57.38
CA ASN A 194 -12.19 25.14 58.11
C ASN A 194 -12.02 25.29 59.62
N ARG A 195 -10.78 25.11 60.13
CA ARG A 195 -10.49 25.34 61.56
C ARG A 195 -10.77 26.78 61.99
N LYS A 196 -10.41 27.78 61.19
CA LYS A 196 -10.71 29.20 61.48
C LYS A 196 -12.22 29.45 61.50
N LEU A 197 -12.95 28.87 60.54
CA LEU A 197 -14.40 28.97 60.46
C LEU A 197 -15.05 28.35 61.71
N ASP A 198 -14.62 27.15 62.12
CA ASP A 198 -15.14 26.49 63.32
C ASP A 198 -14.93 27.33 64.59
N LEU A 199 -13.75 27.94 64.73
CA LEU A 199 -13.45 28.85 65.86
C LEU A 199 -14.33 30.11 65.83
N GLN A 200 -14.54 30.72 64.66
CA GLN A 200 -15.42 31.88 64.53
C GLN A 200 -16.87 31.52 64.82
N VAL A 201 -17.36 30.37 64.34
CA VAL A 201 -18.72 29.88 64.63
C VAL A 201 -18.89 29.64 66.13
N ALA A 202 -17.92 29.01 66.80
CA ALA A 202 -17.95 28.81 68.24
C ALA A 202 -17.98 30.16 69.00
N SER A 203 -17.11 31.10 68.63
CA SER A 203 -17.06 32.45 69.20
C SER A 203 -18.40 33.20 69.05
N LEU A 204 -18.94 33.25 67.83
CA LEU A 204 -20.23 33.90 67.56
C LEU A 204 -21.38 33.24 68.32
N LYS A 205 -21.40 31.91 68.45
CA LYS A 205 -22.38 31.19 69.28
C LYS A 205 -22.28 31.61 70.75
N THR A 206 -21.08 31.71 71.31
CA THR A 206 -20.91 32.15 72.71
C THR A 206 -21.38 33.59 72.93
N LEU A 207 -21.11 34.50 71.99
CA LEU A 207 -21.60 35.88 72.05
C LEU A 207 -23.13 35.95 71.93
N LEU A 208 -23.71 35.13 71.05
CA LEU A 208 -25.15 35.05 70.89
C LEU A 208 -25.82 34.55 72.18
N GLU A 209 -25.26 33.51 72.81
CA GLU A 209 -25.74 32.99 74.09
C GLU A 209 -25.64 34.03 75.20
N SER A 210 -24.54 34.79 75.28
CA SER A 210 -24.40 35.86 76.28
C SER A 210 -25.40 36.99 76.06
N LEU A 211 -25.61 37.44 74.82
CA LEU A 211 -26.59 38.49 74.49
C LEU A 211 -28.03 38.03 74.77
N LYS A 212 -28.34 36.75 74.51
CA LYS A 212 -29.62 36.15 74.88
C LYS A 212 -29.84 36.19 76.39
N LEU A 213 -28.82 35.83 77.19
CA LEU A 213 -28.88 35.90 78.65
C LEU A 213 -29.03 37.34 79.17
N GLU A 214 -28.31 38.30 78.58
CA GLU A 214 -28.41 39.72 78.92
C GLU A 214 -29.82 40.27 78.63
N THR A 215 -30.38 39.94 77.46
CA THR A 215 -31.75 40.32 77.09
C THR A 215 -32.77 39.75 78.08
N ILE A 216 -32.62 38.47 78.46
CA ILE A 216 -33.48 37.83 79.47
C ILE A 216 -33.39 38.58 80.81
N ARG A 217 -32.18 38.98 81.24
CA ARG A 217 -31.99 39.76 82.46
C ARG A 217 -32.58 41.17 82.38
N TYR A 218 -32.42 41.87 81.27
CA TYR A 218 -33.01 43.20 81.04
C TYR A 218 -34.54 43.15 81.16
N LEU A 219 -35.16 42.17 80.49
CA LEU A 219 -36.61 41.95 80.56
C LEU A 219 -37.08 41.58 81.97
N ALA A 220 -36.31 40.78 82.71
CA ALA A 220 -36.60 40.44 84.11
C ALA A 220 -36.41 41.62 85.09
N GLY A 221 -35.56 42.60 84.74
CA GLY A 221 -35.30 43.81 85.52
C GLY A 221 -36.38 44.88 85.36
N GLU A 222 -36.91 45.07 84.15
CA GLU A 222 -38.06 45.96 83.91
C GLU A 222 -39.38 45.38 84.45
N ALA A 223 -39.55 44.05 84.37
CA ALA A 223 -40.68 43.35 84.98
C ALA A 223 -40.33 42.95 86.42
N GLY A 224 -40.15 43.93 87.30
CA GLY A 224 -39.79 43.78 88.73
C GLY A 224 -40.02 42.38 89.32
N GLY A 225 -38.97 41.55 89.28
CA GLY A 225 -38.88 40.30 90.04
C GLY A 225 -39.93 39.21 89.77
N ARG A 226 -40.67 39.23 88.65
CA ARG A 226 -41.53 38.09 88.29
C ARG A 226 -40.84 37.22 87.25
N ALA A 227 -40.12 36.21 87.74
CA ALA A 227 -39.54 35.15 86.93
C ALA A 227 -40.63 34.52 86.04
N PHE A 228 -40.56 34.76 84.73
CA PHE A 228 -41.33 34.00 83.75
C PHE A 228 -40.74 32.59 83.70
N ASP A 229 -41.34 31.70 84.49
CA ASP A 229 -40.98 30.29 84.56
C ASP A 229 -41.54 29.56 83.33
N LEU A 230 -40.92 29.79 82.17
CA LEU A 230 -41.29 29.14 80.89
C LEU A 230 -40.88 27.66 80.84
N LYS A 231 -40.43 27.09 81.96
CA LYS A 231 -40.05 25.68 82.07
C LYS A 231 -41.24 24.74 82.27
N ARG A 232 -42.39 25.27 82.73
CA ARG A 232 -43.61 24.45 82.93
C ARG A 232 -44.46 24.25 81.67
N PHE A 233 -44.16 24.94 80.57
CA PHE A 233 -44.99 24.92 79.35
C PHE A 233 -44.59 23.82 78.35
N CYS A 234 -43.35 23.30 78.38
CA CYS A 234 -42.91 22.26 77.43
C CYS A 234 -43.17 20.81 77.92
N ASP A 235 -43.57 20.59 79.18
CA ASP A 235 -43.75 19.24 79.77
C ASP A 235 -45.21 18.90 80.17
N GLY A 236 -46.20 19.75 79.87
CA GLY A 236 -47.61 19.51 80.22
C GLY A 236 -48.46 19.01 79.05
N ASP A 237 -49.15 17.89 79.27
CA ASP A 237 -50.14 17.31 78.34
C ASP A 237 -51.29 18.26 78.02
N GLU A 238 -51.92 17.99 76.86
CA GLU A 238 -53.06 18.73 76.33
C GLU A 238 -54.23 18.72 77.34
N ASP A 239 -54.95 19.85 77.41
CA ASP A 239 -56.19 20.07 78.17
C ASP A 239 -56.09 20.58 79.62
N GLU A 240 -55.52 21.77 79.86
CA GLU A 240 -55.95 22.59 81.00
C GLU A 240 -56.03 24.10 80.68
N HIS A 241 -57.22 24.68 80.93
CA HIS A 241 -57.46 26.12 80.90
C HIS A 241 -56.77 26.81 82.08
N PHE A 242 -55.70 27.57 81.83
CA PHE A 242 -55.07 28.40 82.86
C PHE A 242 -55.62 29.84 82.86
N SER A 243 -56.11 30.28 84.02
CA SER A 243 -56.47 31.68 84.28
C SER A 243 -55.25 32.46 84.77
N LEU A 244 -54.84 33.48 84.02
CA LEU A 244 -53.76 34.39 84.40
C LEU A 244 -54.31 35.42 85.40
N ALA A 245 -53.99 35.27 86.68
CA ALA A 245 -54.27 36.28 87.70
C ALA A 245 -53.13 37.31 87.72
N ASP A 246 -53.50 38.56 87.44
CA ASP A 246 -52.79 39.82 87.69
C ASP A 246 -51.33 39.95 87.23
N ALA A 247 -51.17 40.13 85.92
CA ALA A 247 -50.07 40.92 85.35
C ALA A 247 -50.65 41.89 84.30
N ASP A 248 -50.22 43.15 84.37
CA ASP A 248 -50.80 44.30 83.67
C ASP A 248 -51.19 44.03 82.20
N THR A 249 -52.50 44.03 81.98
CA THR A 249 -53.27 43.80 80.74
C THR A 249 -52.99 44.82 79.61
N VAL A 250 -51.92 45.59 79.67
CA VAL A 250 -51.69 46.72 78.76
C VAL A 250 -50.70 46.37 77.63
N LEU A 251 -49.70 45.50 77.84
CA LEU A 251 -48.68 45.23 76.79
C LEU A 251 -48.97 44.00 75.89
N LEU A 252 -49.92 43.14 76.28
CA LEU A 252 -50.28 41.92 75.52
C LEU A 252 -51.44 42.12 74.55
N ARG A 253 -52.01 43.33 74.44
CA ARG A 253 -53.24 43.56 73.68
C ARG A 253 -53.08 43.51 72.16
N VAL A 254 -51.87 43.34 71.60
CA VAL A 254 -51.67 43.36 70.13
C VAL A 254 -50.71 42.30 69.56
N SER A 255 -49.92 41.59 70.35
CA SER A 255 -48.86 40.75 69.77
C SER A 255 -49.19 39.26 69.70
N LYS A 256 -49.42 38.77 68.47
CA LYS A 256 -49.22 37.34 68.14
C LYS A 256 -47.79 36.98 68.54
N THR A 257 -47.63 36.12 69.54
CA THR A 257 -46.32 35.74 70.04
C THR A 257 -45.98 34.34 69.52
N PHE A 258 -44.86 34.24 68.79
CA PHE A 258 -44.36 32.96 68.24
C PHE A 258 -43.46 32.32 69.29
N CYS A 259 -43.85 31.14 69.79
CA CYS A 259 -43.09 30.39 70.79
C CYS A 259 -42.51 29.13 70.14
N PHE A 260 -41.18 28.96 70.22
CA PHE A 260 -40.49 27.77 69.73
C PHE A 260 -40.12 26.88 70.91
N CYS A 261 -40.63 25.63 70.94
CA CYS A 261 -40.25 24.66 71.96
C CYS A 261 -39.09 23.80 71.43
N PRO A 262 -37.85 23.97 71.94
CA PRO A 262 -36.67 23.30 71.39
C PRO A 262 -36.65 21.77 71.66
N GLN A 263 -37.43 21.27 72.62
CA GLN A 263 -37.54 19.84 72.92
C GLN A 263 -38.36 19.06 71.88
N LYS A 264 -39.39 19.68 71.27
CA LYS A 264 -40.31 19.05 70.31
C LYS A 264 -40.13 19.55 68.87
N ASN A 265 -39.11 20.37 68.61
CA ASN A 265 -38.78 21.00 67.32
C ASN A 265 -40.00 21.58 66.56
N THR A 266 -40.94 22.18 67.31
CA THR A 266 -42.24 22.65 66.80
C THR A 266 -42.47 24.10 67.25
N SER A 267 -43.08 24.87 66.35
CA SER A 267 -43.41 26.27 66.60
C SER A 267 -44.91 26.41 66.85
N PHE A 268 -45.28 27.19 67.86
CA PHE A 268 -46.68 27.41 68.22
C PHE A 268 -47.03 28.90 68.22
N LEU A 269 -48.25 29.20 67.80
CA LEU A 269 -48.80 30.55 67.86
C LEU A 269 -49.78 30.63 69.03
N ILE A 270 -49.50 31.49 70.01
CA ILE A 270 -50.41 31.74 71.13
C ILE A 270 -51.16 33.05 70.87
N CYS A 271 -52.49 32.97 70.84
CA CYS A 271 -53.39 34.12 70.70
C CYS A 271 -54.09 34.39 72.03
N VAL A 272 -54.05 35.64 72.50
CA VAL A 272 -54.73 36.08 73.73
C VAL A 272 -55.93 36.95 73.34
N ASP A 273 -57.13 36.52 73.72
CA ASP A 273 -58.36 37.30 73.47
C ASP A 273 -58.49 38.45 74.48
N SER A 274 -59.28 39.46 74.11
CA SER A 274 -59.69 40.65 74.87
C SER A 274 -60.20 40.41 76.30
N ARG A 275 -60.53 39.15 76.65
CA ARG A 275 -60.93 38.70 78.00
C ARG A 275 -59.81 37.97 78.78
N GLY A 276 -58.56 38.00 78.30
CA GLY A 276 -57.42 37.37 78.97
C GLY A 276 -57.34 35.85 78.85
N ARG A 277 -58.04 35.25 77.87
CA ARG A 277 -57.99 33.80 77.61
C ARG A 277 -56.95 33.50 76.53
N CYS A 278 -55.98 32.64 76.86
CA CYS A 278 -55.01 32.12 75.89
C CYS A 278 -55.62 30.94 75.11
N SER A 279 -55.51 30.99 73.79
CA SER A 279 -55.84 29.92 72.86
C SER A 279 -54.58 29.53 72.10
N ILE A 280 -54.25 28.24 72.12
CA ILE A 280 -53.15 27.67 71.32
C ILE A 280 -53.75 27.35 69.94
N GLN A 281 -53.25 28.02 68.91
CA GLN A 281 -53.52 27.61 67.53
C GLN A 281 -52.29 26.84 67.03
N SER A 282 -52.45 25.54 66.85
CA SER A 282 -51.42 24.66 66.30
C SER A 282 -51.15 25.01 64.84
N ALA A 283 -49.89 25.27 64.48
CA ALA A 283 -49.43 25.12 63.10
C ALA A 283 -47.90 25.02 62.98
N GLY A 284 -47.44 23.84 62.55
CA GLY A 284 -46.22 23.67 61.75
C GLY A 284 -45.04 22.96 62.43
N VAL A 285 -44.84 21.68 62.07
CA VAL A 285 -43.55 20.98 62.23
C VAL A 285 -42.55 21.67 61.30
N LEU A 286 -41.45 22.18 61.85
CA LEU A 286 -40.34 22.64 61.03
C LEU A 286 -39.60 21.37 60.54
N VAL A 287 -39.97 20.88 59.36
CA VAL A 287 -39.23 19.80 58.71
C VAL A 287 -37.90 20.37 58.23
N GLN A 288 -36.81 19.89 58.82
CA GLN A 288 -35.51 19.78 58.20
C GLN A 288 -34.96 18.39 58.46
#